data_AF-A0A6P5TZP9-F1
#
_entry.id   AF-A0A6P5TZP9-F1
#
_cell.length_a   1.000
_cell.length_b   1.000
_cell.length_c   1.000
_cell.angle_alpha   90.00
_cell.angle_beta   90.00
_cell.angle_gamma   90.00
#
_symmetry.space_group_name_H-M   'P 1'
#
loop_
_entity.id
_entity.type
_entity.pdbx_description
1 polymer ?
#
loop_
_entity_poly.entity_id
_entity_poly.type
_entity_poly.pdbx_seq_one_letter_code
_entity_poly.pdbx_strand_id
1 'polypeptide(L)'
;MAGALIGEAFISGSIQVLCDRITSPEFIDLFRQKKLDQPLLMKLKMTLLTLYVVLNDAEKKQTENPAVREWLDELKHAVFDAEDLLDEINYEALRCKLEGEDQTHKLTNKVWNFLSISRNHFYQSMNAKIQDLLQRLEDFVKLKTALEMKSEKV
;
A
#
# COMPACT_ATOMS: atom_id res chain seq x y z
N MET A 1 -28.73 -16.14 2.13
CA MET A 1 -28.08 -15.20 1.19
C MET A 1 -26.71 -14.87 1.73
N ALA A 2 -25.66 -15.50 1.22
CA ALA A 2 -24.30 -15.47 1.78
C ALA A 2 -23.30 -14.85 0.78
N GLY A 3 -23.64 -13.65 0.27
CA GLY A 3 -22.82 -12.95 -0.74
C GLY A 3 -22.15 -11.68 -0.22
N ALA A 4 -22.60 -11.12 0.91
CA ALA A 4 -22.13 -9.83 1.41
C ALA A 4 -20.94 -9.93 2.39
N LEU A 5 -20.65 -11.13 2.93
CA LEU A 5 -19.67 -11.32 4.01
C LEU A 5 -18.22 -11.51 3.51
N ILE A 6 -18.02 -11.69 2.20
CA ILE A 6 -16.71 -12.04 1.62
C ILE A 6 -15.87 -10.79 1.31
N GLY A 7 -16.49 -9.63 1.09
CA GLY A 7 -15.78 -8.39 0.73
C GLY A 7 -15.12 -7.68 1.92
N GLU A 8 -15.74 -7.71 3.09
CA GLU A 8 -15.30 -6.93 4.27
C GLU A 8 -14.17 -7.65 5.04
N ALA A 9 -14.34 -8.93 5.34
CA ALA A 9 -13.26 -9.77 5.88
C ALA A 9 -12.01 -9.74 4.98
N PHE A 10 -12.22 -9.57 3.68
CA PHE A 10 -11.13 -9.43 2.71
C PHE A 10 -10.36 -8.11 2.87
N ILE A 11 -11.02 -6.94 2.82
CA ILE A 11 -10.31 -5.65 2.91
C ILE A 11 -9.60 -5.51 4.27
N SER A 12 -10.29 -5.87 5.36
CA SER A 12 -9.75 -5.86 6.71
C SER A 12 -8.51 -6.76 6.84
N GLY A 13 -8.59 -7.98 6.31
CA GLY A 13 -7.48 -8.93 6.27
C GLY A 13 -6.30 -8.42 5.42
N SER A 14 -6.56 -7.88 4.22
CA SER A 14 -5.51 -7.31 3.36
C SER A 14 -4.81 -6.15 4.04
N ILE A 15 -5.54 -5.24 4.70
CA ILE A 15 -4.93 -4.13 5.45
C ILE A 15 -4.01 -4.63 6.56
N GLN A 16 -4.44 -5.65 7.32
CA GLN A 16 -3.60 -6.26 8.36
C GLN A 16 -2.32 -6.87 7.76
N VAL A 17 -2.45 -7.67 6.69
CA VAL A 17 -1.30 -8.27 5.99
C VAL A 17 -0.32 -7.21 5.51
N LEU A 18 -0.82 -6.12 4.93
CA LEU A 18 0.02 -4.98 4.50
C LEU A 18 0.71 -4.31 5.68
N CYS A 19 0.00 -4.09 6.79
CA CYS A 19 0.59 -3.48 7.98
C CYS A 19 1.69 -4.36 8.58
N ASP A 20 1.45 -5.67 8.69
CA ASP A 20 2.41 -6.65 9.19
C ASP A 20 3.65 -6.69 8.29
N ARG A 21 3.44 -6.72 6.97
CA ARG A 21 4.52 -6.66 5.97
C ARG A 21 5.33 -5.37 6.08
N ILE A 22 4.69 -4.22 6.21
CA ILE A 22 5.38 -2.93 6.37
C ILE A 22 6.23 -2.91 7.65
N THR A 23 5.77 -3.60 8.71
CA THR A 23 6.52 -3.72 9.96
C THR A 23 7.55 -4.85 9.99
N SER A 24 7.57 -5.72 8.98
CA SER A 24 8.52 -6.82 8.94
C SER A 24 9.95 -6.25 8.88
N PRO A 25 10.87 -6.78 9.72
CA PRO A 25 12.26 -6.35 9.71
C PRO A 25 12.89 -6.42 8.32
N GLU A 26 12.58 -7.49 7.57
CA GLU A 26 13.07 -7.71 6.22
C GLU A 26 12.64 -6.59 5.27
N PHE A 27 11.39 -6.12 5.40
CA PHE A 27 10.83 -5.08 4.55
C PHE A 27 11.32 -3.68 4.95
N ILE A 28 11.48 -3.40 6.25
CA ILE A 28 12.08 -2.15 6.74
C ILE A 28 13.54 -2.05 6.28
N ASP A 29 14.29 -3.14 6.37
CA ASP A 29 15.68 -3.19 5.93
C ASP A 29 15.79 -3.05 4.41
N LEU A 30 14.84 -3.59 3.65
CA LEU A 30 14.74 -3.33 2.20
C LEU A 30 14.64 -1.83 1.94
N PHE A 31 13.69 -1.14 2.58
CA PHE A 31 13.52 0.31 2.40
C PHE A 31 14.79 1.09 2.78
N ARG A 32 15.47 0.67 3.84
CA ARG A 32 16.76 1.24 4.25
C ARG A 32 17.84 1.05 3.18
N GLN A 33 18.02 -0.18 2.70
CA GLN A 33 19.06 -0.55 1.74
C GLN A 33 18.85 0.11 0.38
N LYS A 34 17.59 0.27 -0.03
CA LYS A 34 17.21 0.83 -1.33
C LYS A 34 16.97 2.33 -1.31
N LYS A 35 17.18 2.99 -0.16
CA LYS A 35 16.97 4.43 0.07
C LYS A 35 15.54 4.88 -0.30
N LEU A 36 14.56 4.03 -0.01
CA LEU A 36 13.15 4.38 -0.13
C LEU A 36 12.73 5.22 1.08
N ASP A 37 11.66 6.00 0.92
CA ASP A 37 11.21 6.95 1.95
C ASP A 37 10.52 6.22 3.11
N GLN A 38 11.30 5.86 4.13
CA GLN A 38 10.77 5.23 5.36
C GLN A 38 9.66 6.05 6.05
N PRO A 39 9.76 7.39 6.17
CA PRO A 39 8.67 8.17 6.75
C PRO A 39 7.39 8.08 5.94
N LEU A 40 7.49 7.97 4.62
CA LEU A 40 6.35 7.81 3.72
C LEU A 40 5.71 6.44 3.91
N LEU A 41 6.52 5.38 4.03
CA LEU A 41 6.04 4.03 4.32
C LEU A 41 5.31 3.94 5.67
N MET A 42 5.85 4.59 6.70
CA MET A 42 5.21 4.61 8.03
C MET A 42 3.90 5.42 8.02
N LYS A 43 3.82 6.50 7.23
CA LYS A 43 2.57 7.21 7.00
C LYS A 43 1.53 6.34 6.31
N LEU A 44 1.92 5.59 5.27
CA LEU A 44 1.04 4.64 4.59
C LEU A 44 0.44 3.64 5.58
N LYS A 45 1.27 3.02 6.43
CA LYS A 45 0.78 2.13 7.50
C LYS A 45 -0.24 2.82 8.41
N MET A 46 0.05 4.04 8.86
CA MET A 46 -0.84 4.76 9.78
C MET A 46 -2.19 5.07 9.13
N THR A 47 -2.19 5.46 7.85
CA THR A 47 -3.42 5.69 7.09
C THR A 47 -4.21 4.40 6.88
N LEU A 48 -3.53 3.29 6.57
CA LEU A 48 -4.17 1.96 6.46
C LEU A 48 -4.80 1.51 7.79
N LEU A 49 -4.12 1.70 8.93
CA LEU A 49 -4.68 1.41 10.25
C LEU A 49 -5.88 2.32 10.58
N THR A 50 -5.83 3.59 10.17
CA THR A 50 -6.98 4.49 10.31
C THR A 50 -8.15 3.96 9.50
N LEU A 51 -7.91 3.56 8.25
CA LEU A 51 -8.88 2.91 7.35
C LEU A 51 -9.48 1.64 7.95
N TYR A 52 -8.67 0.80 8.59
CA TYR A 52 -9.13 -0.40 9.30
C TYR A 52 -10.14 -0.08 10.41
N VAL A 53 -9.86 0.92 11.25
CA VAL A 53 -10.80 1.33 12.31
C VAL A 53 -12.09 1.83 11.69
N VAL A 54 -11.98 2.62 10.63
CA VAL A 54 -13.14 3.25 10.04
C VAL A 54 -14.00 2.30 9.18
N LEU A 55 -13.42 1.23 8.66
CA LEU A 55 -14.10 0.15 7.92
C LEU A 55 -15.21 -0.48 8.77
N ASN A 56 -14.94 -0.73 10.05
CA ASN A 56 -15.89 -1.37 10.96
C ASN A 56 -17.18 -0.56 11.18
N ASP A 57 -17.13 0.78 11.12
CA ASP A 57 -18.33 1.61 11.19
C ASP A 57 -19.01 1.80 9.83
N ALA A 58 -18.22 1.82 8.75
CA ALA A 58 -18.73 1.95 7.38
C ALA A 58 -19.55 0.72 6.99
N GLU A 59 -19.09 -0.47 7.34
CA GLU A 59 -19.75 -1.72 7.02
C GLU A 59 -21.17 -1.80 7.62
N LYS A 60 -21.34 -1.43 8.90
CA LYS A 60 -22.66 -1.37 9.56
C LYS A 60 -23.66 -0.48 8.82
N LYS A 61 -23.17 0.53 8.10
CA LYS A 61 -23.97 1.51 7.36
C LYS A 61 -24.07 1.19 5.86
N GLN A 62 -23.35 0.19 5.33
CA GLN A 62 -23.31 -0.09 3.88
C GLN A 62 -24.67 -0.58 3.33
N THR A 63 -25.47 -1.22 4.18
CA THR A 63 -26.79 -1.76 3.83
C THR A 63 -27.83 -0.64 3.65
N GLU A 64 -27.64 0.48 4.35
CA GLU A 64 -28.57 1.60 4.40
C GLU A 64 -28.15 2.73 3.46
N ASN A 65 -26.86 2.86 3.17
CA ASN A 65 -26.32 3.97 2.37
C ASN A 65 -25.55 3.47 1.13
N PRO A 66 -26.09 3.63 -0.09
CA PRO A 66 -25.42 3.20 -1.32
C PRO A 66 -24.10 3.96 -1.58
N ALA A 67 -23.95 5.20 -1.08
CA ALA A 67 -22.69 5.94 -1.20
C ALA A 67 -21.57 5.32 -0.33
N VAL A 68 -21.92 4.69 0.80
CA VAL A 68 -20.96 3.95 1.64
C VAL A 68 -20.51 2.68 0.93
N ARG A 69 -21.42 2.03 0.18
CA ARG A 69 -21.08 0.85 -0.62
C ARG A 69 -20.09 1.17 -1.76
N GLU A 70 -20.32 2.26 -2.48
CA GLU A 70 -19.40 2.73 -3.53
C GLU A 70 -18.03 3.12 -2.95
N TRP A 71 -18.03 3.82 -1.81
CA TRP A 71 -16.79 4.16 -1.08
C TRP A 71 -15.99 2.92 -0.67
N LEU A 72 -16.65 1.84 -0.21
CA LEU A 72 -15.99 0.58 0.15
C LEU A 72 -15.38 -0.14 -1.06
N ASP A 73 -16.04 -0.10 -2.22
CA ASP A 73 -15.54 -0.73 -3.44
C ASP A 73 -14.28 0.00 -3.97
N GLU A 74 -14.30 1.33 -3.94
CA GLU A 74 -13.13 2.16 -4.29
C GLU A 74 -11.97 1.98 -3.28
N LEU A 75 -12.28 1.86 -1.99
CA LEU A 75 -11.28 1.57 -0.97
C LEU A 75 -10.62 0.20 -1.22
N LYS A 76 -11.38 -0.81 -1.63
CA LYS A 76 -10.86 -2.13 -1.99
C LYS A 76 -9.85 -2.03 -3.13
N HIS A 77 -10.15 -1.25 -4.18
CA HIS A 77 -9.21 -1.01 -5.28
C HIS A 77 -7.91 -0.35 -4.79
N ALA A 78 -8.01 0.66 -3.92
CA ALA A 78 -6.83 1.31 -3.37
C ALA A 78 -5.97 0.38 -2.48
N VAL A 79 -6.60 -0.57 -1.77
CA VAL A 79 -5.86 -1.58 -0.98
C VAL A 79 -5.15 -2.58 -1.89
N PHE A 80 -5.76 -2.99 -3.00
CA PHE A 80 -5.07 -3.82 -4.00
C PHE A 80 -3.90 -3.08 -4.65
N ASP A 81 -4.08 -1.82 -5.03
CA ASP A 81 -2.98 -0.99 -5.55
C ASP A 81 -1.82 -0.93 -4.55
N ALA A 82 -2.11 -0.88 -3.24
CA ALA A 82 -1.09 -0.87 -2.20
C ALA A 82 -0.33 -2.21 -2.13
N GLU A 83 -1.04 -3.33 -2.20
CA GLU A 83 -0.48 -4.68 -2.21
C GLU A 83 0.45 -4.89 -3.41
N ASP A 84 -0.04 -4.58 -4.62
CA ASP A 84 0.71 -4.67 -5.87
C ASP A 84 2.00 -3.85 -5.81
N LEU A 85 1.95 -2.62 -5.26
CA LEU A 85 3.14 -1.78 -5.11
C LEU A 85 4.17 -2.37 -4.16
N LEU A 86 3.74 -2.89 -3.00
CA LEU A 86 4.68 -3.49 -2.04
C LEU A 86 5.29 -4.78 -2.60
N ASP A 87 4.53 -5.55 -3.38
CA ASP A 87 5.02 -6.72 -4.09
C ASP A 87 6.01 -6.36 -5.20
N GLU A 88 5.74 -5.32 -6.00
CA GLU A 88 6.65 -4.83 -7.05
C GLU A 88 8.02 -4.47 -6.45
N ILE A 89 8.02 -3.76 -5.31
CA ILE A 89 9.23 -3.39 -4.56
C ILE A 89 9.98 -4.63 -4.06
N ASN A 90 9.27 -5.59 -3.49
CA ASN A 90 9.85 -6.82 -2.95
C ASN A 90 10.47 -7.68 -4.06
N TYR A 91 9.74 -7.85 -5.15
CA TYR A 91 10.18 -8.60 -6.32
C TYR A 91 11.46 -8.00 -6.89
N GLU A 92 11.50 -6.68 -7.09
CA GLU A 92 12.70 -6.00 -7.58
C GLU A 92 13.87 -6.11 -6.61
N ALA A 93 13.63 -6.01 -5.30
CA ALA A 93 14.69 -6.23 -4.32
C ALA A 93 15.26 -7.66 -4.35
N LEU A 94 14.41 -8.68 -4.54
CA LEU A 94 14.84 -10.07 -4.71
C LEU A 94 15.61 -10.27 -6.01
N ARG A 95 15.11 -9.75 -7.13
CA ARG A 95 15.80 -9.79 -8.42
C ARG A 95 17.19 -9.18 -8.31
N CYS A 96 17.29 -8.03 -7.64
CA CYS A 96 18.56 -7.35 -7.39
C CYS A 96 19.57 -8.18 -6.59
N LYS A 97 19.10 -8.98 -5.62
CA LYS A 97 19.95 -9.86 -4.80
C LYS A 97 20.50 -11.00 -5.66
N LEU A 98 19.64 -11.67 -6.42
CA LEU A 98 20.02 -12.75 -7.33
C LEU A 98 21.03 -12.27 -8.39
N GLU A 99 20.78 -11.11 -9.02
CA GLU A 99 21.70 -10.52 -9.99
C GLU A 99 23.04 -10.10 -9.36
N GLY A 100 23.05 -9.65 -8.10
CA GLY A 100 24.24 -9.19 -7.40
C GLY A 100 25.16 -10.34 -6.92
N GLU A 101 24.58 -11.47 -6.55
CA GLU A 101 25.29 -12.69 -6.15
C GLU A 101 26.00 -13.36 -7.33
N ASP A 102 25.44 -13.27 -8.55
CA ASP A 102 26.03 -13.88 -9.76
C ASP A 102 27.11 -13.03 -10.46
N GLN A 103 27.18 -11.71 -10.20
CA GLN A 103 27.84 -10.76 -11.12
C GLN A 103 29.02 -9.99 -10.53
N THR A 104 29.37 -10.17 -9.26
CA THR A 104 30.49 -9.47 -8.60
C THR A 104 31.85 -9.72 -9.27
N HIS A 105 31.97 -10.73 -10.15
CA HIS A 105 33.18 -11.06 -10.90
C HIS A 105 33.09 -10.94 -12.43
N LYS A 106 31.95 -10.57 -13.04
CA LYS A 106 31.73 -10.69 -14.51
C LYS A 106 31.38 -9.41 -15.28
N LEU A 107 30.91 -8.35 -14.64
CA LEU A 107 30.46 -7.14 -15.36
C LEU A 107 31.53 -6.04 -15.41
N THR A 108 31.60 -5.35 -16.55
CA THR A 108 32.43 -4.15 -16.71
C THR A 108 31.79 -2.95 -15.97
N ASN A 109 32.61 -2.00 -15.49
CA ASN A 109 32.14 -0.82 -14.76
C ASN A 109 31.03 -0.03 -15.46
N LYS A 110 30.98 -0.05 -16.80
CA LYS A 110 29.97 0.68 -17.58
C LYS A 110 28.57 0.06 -17.49
N VAL A 111 28.48 -1.27 -17.54
CA VAL A 111 27.20 -2.00 -17.40
C VAL A 111 26.68 -1.86 -15.97
N TRP A 112 27.59 -1.97 -15.00
CA TRP A 112 27.24 -1.84 -13.59
C TRP A 112 26.70 -0.45 -13.24
N ASN A 113 27.28 0.61 -13.80
CA ASN A 113 26.78 1.98 -13.62
C ASN A 113 25.39 2.18 -14.25
N PHE A 114 25.15 1.61 -15.44
CA PHE A 114 23.83 1.68 -16.08
C PHE A 114 22.74 0.96 -15.27
N LEU A 115 23.02 -0.25 -14.80
CA LEU A 115 22.09 -1.02 -13.95
C LEU A 115 21.79 -0.29 -12.64
N SER A 116 22.80 0.33 -12.03
CA SER A 116 22.64 1.12 -10.80
C SER A 116 21.75 2.35 -11.00
N ILE A 117 21.90 3.06 -12.13
CA ILE A 117 21.04 4.20 -12.49
C ILE A 117 19.60 3.76 -12.72
N SER A 118 19.40 2.71 -13.51
CA SER A 118 18.06 2.15 -13.79
C SER A 118 17.35 1.73 -12.50
N ARG A 119 18.07 1.05 -11.60
CA ARG A 119 17.58 0.60 -10.29
C ARG A 119 17.24 1.77 -9.37
N ASN A 120 18.06 2.82 -9.33
CA ASN A 120 17.74 4.02 -8.55
C ASN A 120 16.50 4.73 -9.10
N HIS A 121 16.37 4.86 -10.42
CA HIS A 121 15.19 5.45 -11.05
C HIS A 121 13.92 4.65 -10.75
N PHE A 122 14.01 3.32 -10.72
CA PHE A 122 12.91 2.45 -10.29
C PHE A 122 12.44 2.79 -8.87
N TYR A 123 13.34 2.77 -7.89
CA TYR A 123 12.97 3.04 -6.49
C TYR A 123 12.47 4.48 -6.27
N GLN A 124 13.01 5.46 -6.99
CA GLN A 124 12.50 6.82 -6.98
C GLN A 124 11.07 6.90 -7.54
N SER A 125 10.77 6.16 -8.62
CA SER A 125 9.41 6.05 -9.15
C SER A 125 8.47 5.39 -8.14
N MET A 126 8.92 4.36 -7.41
CA MET A 126 8.13 3.73 -6.35
C MET A 126 7.77 4.70 -5.23
N ASN A 127 8.70 5.56 -4.78
CA ASN A 127 8.37 6.58 -3.78
C ASN A 127 7.24 7.50 -4.26
N ALA A 128 7.27 7.92 -5.54
CA ALA A 128 6.21 8.74 -6.11
C ALA A 128 4.86 7.99 -6.15
N LYS A 129 4.85 6.71 -6.53
CA LYS A 129 3.64 5.87 -6.53
C LYS A 129 3.08 5.67 -5.11
N ILE A 130 3.93 5.42 -4.12
CA ILE A 130 3.52 5.31 -2.70
C ILE A 130 2.90 6.63 -2.24
N GLN A 131 3.46 7.77 -2.65
CA GLN A 131 2.94 9.08 -2.27
C GLN A 131 1.56 9.35 -2.87
N ASP A 132 1.34 9.01 -4.15
CA ASP A 132 0.04 9.12 -4.81
C ASP A 132 -1.01 8.24 -4.13
N LEU A 133 -0.65 6.98 -3.85
CA LEU A 133 -1.51 6.05 -3.15
C LEU A 133 -1.83 6.52 -1.72
N LEU A 134 -0.85 7.06 -0.99
CA LEU A 134 -1.07 7.66 0.33
C LEU A 134 -2.11 8.79 0.25
N GLN A 135 -2.00 9.67 -0.74
CA GLN A 135 -2.93 10.79 -0.92
C GLN A 135 -4.35 10.28 -1.19
N ARG A 136 -4.51 9.27 -2.07
CA ARG A 136 -5.80 8.63 -2.34
C ARG A 136 -6.41 8.01 -1.06
N LEU A 137 -5.61 7.31 -0.27
CA LEU A 137 -6.04 6.70 1.00
C LEU A 137 -6.45 7.76 2.05
N GLU A 138 -5.71 8.87 2.16
CA GLU A 138 -6.08 9.98 3.03
C GLU A 138 -7.41 10.65 2.60
N ASP A 139 -7.67 10.72 1.30
CA ASP A 139 -8.93 11.27 0.79
C ASP A 139 -10.13 10.36 1.14
N PHE A 140 -9.95 9.03 1.13
CA PHE A 140 -10.99 8.12 1.65
C PHE A 140 -11.30 8.36 3.13
N VAL A 141 -10.28 8.60 3.96
CA VAL A 141 -10.47 8.93 5.39
C VAL A 141 -11.29 10.21 5.54
N LYS A 142 -10.98 11.27 4.76
CA LYS A 142 -11.74 12.54 4.78
C LYS A 142 -13.17 12.39 4.26
N LEU A 143 -13.38 11.58 3.22
CA LEU A 143 -14.70 11.34 2.66
C LEU A 143 -15.61 10.63 3.66
N LYS A 144 -15.08 9.65 4.40
CA LYS A 144 -15.87 8.99 5.44
C LYS A 144 -16.32 9.95 6.54
N THR A 145 -15.43 10.79 7.08
CA THR A 145 -15.82 11.73 8.15
C THR A 145 -16.91 12.69 7.68
N ALA A 146 -16.89 13.10 6.40
CA ALA A 146 -17.97 13.89 5.80
C ALA A 146 -19.30 13.10 5.64
N LEU A 147 -19.24 11.79 5.36
CA LEU A 147 -20.43 10.92 5.33
C LEU A 147 -21.03 10.72 6.72
N GLU A 148 -20.22 10.61 7.77
CA GLU A 148 -20.70 10.53 9.16
C GLU A 148 -21.44 11.80 9.58
N MET A 149 -20.92 12.98 9.23
CA MET A 149 -21.60 14.26 9.49
C MET A 149 -22.97 14.40 8.83
N LYS A 150 -23.21 13.73 7.70
CA LYS A 150 -24.52 13.73 7.03
C LYS A 150 -25.52 12.76 7.67
N SER A 151 -25.04 11.76 8.41
CA SER A 151 -25.89 10.76 9.08
C SER A 151 -26.43 11.20 10.45
N GLU A 152 -25.87 12.24 11.06
CA GLU A 152 -26.28 12.73 12.40
C GLU A 152 -27.35 13.83 12.38
N LYS A 153 -27.91 14.16 11.21
CA LYS A 153 -28.92 15.23 11.04
C LYS A 153 -30.37 14.73 10.91
N VAL A 154 -30.69 13.54 11.41
CA VAL A 154 -32.07 13.01 11.39
C VAL A 154 -32.62 12.88 12.80
#